data_AF-A0A8V5HDY2-F1
#
_entry.id   AF-A0A8V5HDY2-F1
#
_cell.length_a   1.000
_cell.length_b   1.000
_cell.length_c   1.000
_cell.angle_alpha   90.00
_cell.angle_beta   90.00
_cell.angle_gamma   90.00
#
_symmetry.space_group_name_H-M   'P 1'
#
loop_
_entity.id
_entity.type
_entity.pdbx_description
1 polymer ?
#
loop_
_entity_poly.entity_id
_entity_poly.type
_entity_poly.pdbx_seq_one_letter_code
_entity_poly.pdbx_strand_id
1 'polypeptide(L)'
;SLNHLLTLLFCTGRKGGHKGRARQYTSPEEIDAQLQAEKQKAREEEEQEEGSEGATGDPKKEKKSLDSDDSDEDDEDYQQKRKGVEGLIDIENPNRVIQTTKKVTQLDLDGPKELSRREREEIEKQKAKERYMKMHLAGKTEQAKADLARLAIIRKQREEAARKKEEERKAKDEAAMAGKRLQSLSLNK
;
A
#
# COMPACT_ATOMS: atom_id res chain seq x y z
N SER A 1 11.08 47.67 -47.40
CA SER A 1 12.08 48.37 -46.57
C SER A 1 11.31 48.94 -45.40
N LEU A 2 11.39 48.50 -44.15
CA LEU A 2 12.38 47.72 -43.40
C LEU A 2 11.63 47.02 -42.23
N ASN A 3 11.99 45.75 -41.98
CA ASN A 3 12.00 45.07 -40.67
C ASN A 3 10.63 44.84 -40.00
N HIS A 4 9.97 43.68 -40.08
CA HIS A 4 10.44 42.36 -39.61
C HIS A 4 11.24 42.47 -38.31
N LEU A 5 10.59 42.29 -37.15
CA LEU A 5 10.82 41.17 -36.24
C LEU A 5 10.07 41.41 -34.91
N LEU A 6 9.49 40.32 -34.40
CA LEU A 6 9.36 40.05 -32.97
C LEU A 6 8.21 40.70 -32.19
N THR A 7 7.02 40.11 -32.32
CA THR A 7 6.30 39.66 -31.11
C THR A 7 5.45 38.44 -31.45
N LEU A 8 6.15 37.32 -31.67
CA LEU A 8 5.63 36.02 -31.29
C LEU A 8 5.26 36.15 -29.80
N LEU A 9 3.97 36.34 -29.49
CA LEU A 9 3.45 36.15 -28.15
C LEU A 9 3.38 34.65 -27.89
N PHE A 10 4.57 34.07 -27.81
CA PHE A 10 4.86 32.73 -27.34
C PHE A 10 4.30 32.64 -25.92
N CYS A 11 3.36 31.72 -25.73
CA CYS A 11 3.08 31.03 -24.48
C CYS A 11 3.38 31.81 -23.19
N THR A 12 2.40 32.57 -22.67
CA THR A 12 2.29 32.71 -21.22
C THR A 12 1.10 31.87 -20.77
N GLY A 13 1.29 30.55 -20.80
CA GLY A 13 0.55 29.68 -19.91
C GLY A 13 0.76 30.23 -18.52
N ARG A 14 -0.22 30.95 -17.98
CA ARG A 14 -0.23 31.42 -16.60
C ARG A 14 -0.45 30.17 -15.73
N LYS A 15 0.60 29.35 -15.63
CA LYS A 15 0.83 28.42 -14.53
C LYS A 15 1.10 29.29 -13.30
N GLY A 16 0.06 30.00 -12.86
CA GLY A 16 -0.01 30.55 -11.53
C GLY A 16 0.16 29.37 -10.61
N GLY A 17 1.31 29.33 -9.93
CA GLY A 17 1.64 28.22 -9.04
C GLY A 17 0.45 27.96 -8.12
N HIS A 18 0.16 26.69 -7.86
CA HIS A 18 -0.82 26.26 -6.87
C HIS A 18 -0.42 26.62 -5.43
N LYS A 19 0.34 27.71 -5.25
CA LYS A 19 0.67 28.32 -3.97
C LYS A 19 -0.55 29.11 -3.54
N GLY A 20 -1.36 28.51 -2.66
CA GLY A 20 -2.55 29.13 -2.07
C GLY A 20 -3.89 28.50 -2.46
N ARG A 21 -3.91 27.51 -3.35
CA ARG A 21 -5.13 26.70 -3.55
C ARG A 21 -5.30 25.83 -2.32
N ALA A 22 -6.40 26.03 -1.58
CA ALA A 22 -6.73 25.21 -0.42
C ALA A 22 -6.65 23.75 -0.81
N ARG A 23 -5.77 23.00 -0.12
CA ARG A 23 -5.62 21.55 -0.32
C ARG A 23 -6.98 20.94 -0.01
N GLN A 24 -7.62 20.39 -1.02
CA GLN A 24 -8.80 19.56 -0.82
C GLN A 24 -8.26 18.25 -0.22
N TYR A 25 -8.54 18.04 1.06
CA TYR A 25 -8.29 16.77 1.70
C TYR A 25 -9.52 15.92 1.44
N THR A 26 -9.38 14.90 0.60
CA THR A 26 -10.38 13.83 0.51
C THR A 26 -10.52 13.20 1.89
N SER A 27 -11.75 12.85 2.26
CA SER A 27 -11.97 12.23 3.56
C SER A 27 -11.24 10.88 3.63
N PRO A 28 -10.72 10.47 4.80
CA PRO A 28 -9.99 9.20 4.92
C PRO A 28 -10.84 8.00 4.49
N GLU A 29 -12.15 8.07 4.70
CA GLU A 29 -13.11 7.06 4.26
C GLU A 29 -13.26 7.00 2.73
N GLU A 30 -13.22 8.14 2.04
CA GLU A 30 -13.22 8.17 0.56
C GLU A 30 -11.92 7.65 -0.05
N ILE A 31 -10.77 7.89 0.60
CA ILE A 31 -9.48 7.37 0.14
C ILE A 31 -9.47 5.84 0.25
N ASP A 32 -9.96 5.30 1.36
CA ASP A 32 -10.06 3.86 1.56
C ASP A 32 -11.07 3.22 0.60
N ALA A 33 -12.21 3.86 0.35
CA ALA A 33 -13.20 3.40 -0.61
C ALA A 33 -12.64 3.39 -2.05
N GLN A 34 -11.87 4.41 -2.43
CA GLN A 34 -11.20 4.45 -3.74
C GLN A 34 -10.17 3.34 -3.88
N LEU A 35 -9.36 3.12 -2.85
CA LEU A 35 -8.36 2.05 -2.86
C LEU A 35 -9.01 0.65 -2.94
N GLN A 36 -10.14 0.46 -2.24
CA GLN A 36 -10.91 -0.78 -2.30
C GLN A 36 -11.55 -0.98 -3.67
N ALA A 37 -12.12 0.07 -4.27
CA ALA A 37 -12.71 0.01 -5.61
C ALA A 37 -11.64 -0.28 -6.68
N GLU A 38 -10.46 0.34 -6.60
CA GLU A 38 -9.34 0.07 -7.52
C GLU A 38 -8.84 -1.37 -7.37
N LYS A 39 -8.76 -1.87 -6.14
CA LYS A 39 -8.39 -3.27 -5.87
C LYS A 39 -9.43 -4.27 -6.37
N GLN A 40 -10.72 -3.95 -6.25
CA GLN A 40 -11.80 -4.78 -6.81
C GLN A 40 -11.75 -4.77 -8.33
N LYS A 41 -11.56 -3.60 -8.95
CA LYS A 41 -11.47 -3.46 -10.40
C LYS A 41 -10.25 -4.21 -10.97
N ALA A 42 -9.09 -4.13 -10.30
CA ALA A 42 -7.91 -4.87 -10.71
C ALA A 42 -8.13 -6.39 -10.63
N ARG A 43 -8.83 -6.85 -9.58
CA ARG A 43 -9.18 -8.27 -9.45
C ARG A 43 -10.21 -8.71 -10.49
N GLU A 44 -11.18 -7.87 -10.82
CA GLU A 44 -12.16 -8.16 -11.89
C GLU A 44 -11.51 -8.14 -13.28
N GLU A 45 -10.49 -7.30 -13.51
CA GLU A 45 -9.68 -7.30 -14.74
C GLU A 45 -8.83 -8.57 -14.83
N GLU A 46 -8.19 -9.01 -13.73
CA GLU A 46 -7.47 -10.29 -13.67
C GLU A 46 -8.42 -11.49 -13.88
N GLU A 47 -9.63 -11.47 -13.30
CA GLU A 47 -10.64 -12.52 -13.51
C GLU A 47 -11.23 -12.50 -14.93
N GLN A 48 -11.28 -11.33 -15.59
CA GLN A 48 -11.66 -11.22 -17.01
C GLN A 48 -10.54 -11.64 -17.96
N GLU A 49 -9.27 -11.41 -17.60
CA GLU A 49 -8.10 -11.87 -18.37
C GLU A 49 -7.96 -13.39 -18.28
N GLU A 50 -8.11 -13.98 -17.08
CA GLU A 50 -8.13 -15.44 -16.85
C GLU A 50 -9.39 -16.12 -17.41
N GLY A 51 -10.52 -15.40 -17.51
CA GLY A 51 -11.76 -15.89 -18.14
C GLY A 51 -11.81 -15.76 -19.67
N SER A 52 -10.81 -15.10 -20.27
CA SER A 52 -10.74 -14.78 -21.70
C SER A 52 -9.61 -15.51 -22.45
N GLU A 53 -8.98 -16.53 -21.86
CA GLU A 53 -8.08 -17.46 -22.59
C GLU A 53 -8.87 -18.53 -23.39
N GLY A 54 -9.96 -18.09 -24.03
CA GLY A 54 -10.91 -18.97 -24.70
C GLY A 54 -11.60 -18.36 -25.92
N ALA A 55 -11.00 -17.42 -26.65
CA ALA A 55 -11.30 -17.15 -28.07
C ALA A 55 -10.48 -15.96 -28.63
N THR A 56 -9.45 -16.28 -29.42
CA THR A 56 -8.98 -15.54 -30.62
C THR A 56 -9.00 -14.00 -30.66
N GLY A 57 -7.81 -13.39 -30.73
CA GLY A 57 -7.52 -12.29 -31.67
C GLY A 57 -6.85 -11.00 -31.13
N ASP A 58 -5.51 -10.97 -31.11
CA ASP A 58 -4.67 -9.74 -31.16
C ASP A 58 -4.78 -9.09 -32.59
N PRO A 59 -4.35 -7.84 -32.95
CA PRO A 59 -3.19 -7.15 -32.34
C PRO A 59 -3.03 -5.60 -32.37
N LYS A 60 -1.97 -5.15 -31.67
CA LYS A 60 -1.02 -4.03 -31.94
C LYS A 60 -0.90 -2.95 -30.83
N LYS A 61 0.26 -2.87 -30.16
CA LYS A 61 1.41 -2.03 -30.60
C LYS A 61 2.62 -2.07 -29.63
N GLU A 62 3.60 -2.88 -30.03
CA GLU A 62 5.06 -2.67 -30.07
C GLU A 62 5.86 -2.16 -28.87
N LYS A 63 6.76 -3.04 -28.37
CA LYS A 63 8.22 -2.83 -28.17
C LYS A 63 8.91 -4.22 -28.33
N LYS A 64 9.50 -4.57 -29.48
CA LYS A 64 10.96 -4.55 -29.81
C LYS A 64 11.76 -5.57 -28.97
N SER A 65 12.49 -6.59 -29.48
CA SER A 65 13.04 -6.93 -30.81
C SER A 65 13.77 -8.30 -30.75
N LEU A 66 14.12 -8.83 -31.94
CA LEU A 66 15.06 -9.92 -32.30
C LEU A 66 14.36 -11.29 -32.48
N ASP A 67 13.90 -11.70 -33.67
CA ASP A 67 14.58 -11.97 -34.96
C ASP A 67 15.66 -13.05 -34.86
N SER A 68 15.31 -14.28 -35.26
CA SER A 68 16.10 -15.17 -36.13
C SER A 68 15.48 -16.58 -36.19
N ASP A 69 14.81 -16.86 -37.31
CA ASP A 69 14.82 -18.13 -38.05
C ASP A 69 14.60 -19.45 -37.27
N ASP A 70 13.33 -19.85 -37.11
CA ASP A 70 12.96 -21.22 -36.73
C ASP A 70 12.87 -22.04 -38.02
N SER A 71 14.04 -22.51 -38.46
CA SER A 71 14.16 -23.49 -39.53
C SER A 71 13.80 -24.86 -38.95
N ASP A 72 12.58 -25.30 -39.25
CA ASP A 72 12.05 -26.64 -39.04
C ASP A 72 12.94 -27.62 -39.82
N GLU A 73 13.86 -28.30 -39.13
CA GLU A 73 14.66 -29.38 -39.69
C GLU A 73 14.71 -30.53 -38.68
N ASP A 74 14.16 -31.66 -39.13
CA ASP A 74 14.10 -32.97 -38.48
C ASP A 74 15.33 -33.27 -37.63
N ASP A 75 15.11 -33.72 -36.39
CA ASP A 75 16.19 -34.36 -35.65
C ASP A 75 15.65 -35.50 -34.77
N GLU A 76 15.54 -36.62 -35.47
CA GLU A 76 15.32 -37.98 -35.00
C GLU A 76 16.22 -38.33 -33.79
N ASP A 77 15.61 -38.90 -32.75
CA ASP A 77 16.19 -39.86 -31.81
C ASP A 77 17.71 -39.74 -31.52
N TYR A 78 18.14 -38.66 -30.87
CA TYR A 78 19.50 -38.58 -30.30
C TYR A 78 19.62 -39.41 -29.02
N GLN A 79 19.64 -40.73 -29.20
CA GLN A 79 20.65 -41.52 -28.52
C GLN A 79 22.01 -40.95 -28.95
N GLN A 80 22.52 -39.93 -28.24
CA GLN A 80 23.89 -39.47 -28.40
C GLN A 80 24.80 -40.68 -28.23
N LYS A 81 25.16 -41.31 -29.35
CA LYS A 81 26.07 -42.45 -29.40
C LYS A 81 27.35 -41.95 -28.77
N ARG A 82 27.60 -42.37 -27.52
CA ARG A 82 28.81 -42.00 -26.80
C ARG A 82 29.99 -42.35 -27.68
N LYS A 83 30.86 -41.38 -27.93
CA LYS A 83 31.96 -41.57 -28.86
C LYS A 83 33.01 -42.43 -28.17
N GLY A 84 33.40 -43.53 -28.82
CA GLY A 84 34.46 -44.42 -28.32
C GLY A 84 34.10 -45.16 -27.02
N VAL A 85 35.02 -45.15 -26.05
CA VAL A 85 34.98 -45.98 -24.81
C VAL A 85 34.19 -45.30 -23.67
N GLU A 86 33.65 -44.09 -23.89
CA GLU A 86 32.94 -43.27 -22.88
C GLU A 86 31.64 -43.87 -22.31
N GLY A 87 31.21 -45.03 -22.80
CA GLY A 87 30.10 -45.82 -22.26
C GLY A 87 30.47 -47.21 -21.75
N LEU A 88 31.74 -47.62 -21.87
CA LEU A 88 32.20 -48.97 -21.53
C LEU A 88 32.83 -49.06 -20.13
N ILE A 89 33.21 -47.92 -19.57
CA ILE A 89 33.81 -47.82 -18.23
C ILE A 89 32.80 -47.17 -17.29
N ASP A 90 32.48 -47.87 -16.21
CA ASP A 90 31.63 -47.36 -15.14
C ASP A 90 32.37 -46.28 -14.35
N ILE A 91 31.81 -45.06 -14.37
CA ILE A 91 32.41 -43.92 -13.66
C ILE A 91 31.95 -43.94 -12.20
N GLU A 92 32.70 -44.64 -11.34
CA GLU A 92 32.51 -44.71 -9.88
C GLU A 92 33.02 -43.46 -9.13
N ASN A 93 32.79 -42.26 -9.68
CA ASN A 93 33.16 -41.04 -8.98
C ASN A 93 32.03 -40.66 -8.00
N PRO A 94 32.26 -40.71 -6.68
CA PRO A 94 31.22 -40.43 -5.67
C PRO A 94 30.74 -38.97 -5.69
N ASN A 95 31.51 -38.04 -6.25
CA ASN A 95 31.12 -36.65 -6.44
C ASN A 95 30.50 -36.38 -7.82
N ARG A 96 30.30 -37.41 -8.65
CA ARG A 96 29.71 -37.25 -9.98
C ARG A 96 28.21 -37.09 -9.87
N VAL A 97 27.74 -35.89 -10.15
CA VAL A 97 26.31 -35.60 -10.27
C VAL A 97 25.80 -36.19 -11.58
N ILE A 98 25.15 -37.35 -11.52
CA ILE A 98 24.48 -37.97 -12.67
C ILE A 98 23.15 -37.26 -12.87
N GLN A 99 23.03 -36.50 -13.96
CA GLN A 99 21.75 -35.88 -14.32
C GLN A 99 20.83 -36.96 -14.89
N THR A 100 20.00 -37.56 -14.05
CA THR A 100 18.87 -38.40 -14.48
C THR A 100 17.67 -37.50 -14.72
N THR A 101 17.12 -37.50 -15.93
CA THR A 101 15.88 -36.79 -16.26
C THR A 101 14.68 -37.48 -15.60
N LYS A 102 14.30 -37.01 -14.40
CA LYS A 102 13.08 -37.46 -13.73
C LYS A 102 11.88 -36.67 -14.26
N LYS A 103 10.79 -37.38 -14.55
CA LYS A 103 9.53 -36.76 -15.02
C LYS A 103 8.93 -35.94 -13.88
N VAL A 104 8.46 -34.73 -14.22
CA VAL A 104 7.93 -33.72 -13.29
C VAL A 104 6.78 -34.26 -12.42
N THR A 105 6.03 -35.25 -12.92
CA THR A 105 4.90 -35.89 -12.23
C THR A 105 5.29 -36.78 -11.05
N GLN A 106 6.57 -37.05 -10.83
CA GLN A 106 7.08 -37.93 -9.77
C GLN A 106 7.82 -37.17 -8.66
N LEU A 107 7.83 -35.83 -8.72
CA LEU A 107 8.34 -34.99 -7.64
C LEU A 107 7.17 -34.67 -6.70
N ASP A 108 7.05 -35.44 -5.63
CA ASP A 108 6.11 -35.15 -4.53
C ASP A 108 6.51 -33.82 -3.87
N LEU A 109 5.73 -32.78 -4.14
CA LEU A 109 5.87 -31.42 -3.59
C LEU A 109 5.18 -31.25 -2.22
N ASP A 110 4.91 -32.35 -1.51
CA ASP A 110 4.13 -32.40 -0.27
C ASP A 110 4.95 -32.25 1.03
N GLY A 111 6.22 -31.83 0.93
CA GLY A 111 7.00 -31.38 2.09
C GLY A 111 6.76 -29.90 2.36
N PRO A 112 6.74 -29.41 3.63
CA PRO A 112 6.66 -27.99 3.91
C PRO A 112 7.82 -27.30 3.19
N LYS A 113 7.49 -26.59 2.10
CA LYS A 113 8.42 -25.87 1.27
C LYS A 113 9.18 -24.93 2.18
N GLU A 114 10.42 -25.28 2.47
CA GLU A 114 11.32 -24.46 3.26
C GLU A 114 11.51 -23.17 2.47
N LEU A 115 10.68 -22.17 2.78
CA LEU A 115 10.73 -20.85 2.18
C LEU A 115 12.19 -20.40 2.18
N SER A 116 12.64 -19.94 1.01
CA SER A 116 14.02 -19.54 0.77
C SER A 116 14.47 -18.62 1.91
N ARG A 117 15.75 -18.67 2.30
CA ARG A 117 16.30 -17.81 3.37
C ARG A 117 15.88 -16.33 3.22
N ARG A 118 15.73 -15.86 1.98
CA ARG A 118 15.19 -14.54 1.63
C ARG A 118 13.71 -14.35 2.00
N GLU A 119 12.86 -15.31 1.67
CA GLU A 119 11.42 -15.26 1.94
C GLU A 119 11.13 -15.30 3.45
N ARG A 120 11.92 -16.05 4.23
CA ARG A 120 11.79 -16.07 5.70
C ARG A 120 12.08 -14.71 6.32
N GLU A 121 13.14 -14.05 5.89
CA GLU A 121 13.51 -12.71 6.37
C GLU A 121 12.49 -11.65 5.93
N GLU A 122 11.92 -11.76 4.72
CA GLU A 122 10.88 -10.85 4.25
C GLU A 122 9.57 -10.99 5.03
N ILE A 123 9.13 -12.22 5.31
CA ILE A 123 7.94 -12.48 6.12
C ILE A 123 8.15 -12.00 7.56
N GLU A 124 9.33 -12.21 8.14
CA GLU A 124 9.62 -11.72 9.49
C GLU A 124 9.66 -10.18 9.53
N LYS A 125 10.23 -9.54 8.50
CA LYS A 125 10.23 -8.08 8.36
C LYS A 125 8.81 -7.52 8.23
N GLN A 126 7.94 -8.20 7.49
CA GLN A 126 6.53 -7.83 7.40
C GLN A 126 5.83 -7.99 8.76
N LYS A 127 5.97 -9.15 9.41
CA LYS A 127 5.40 -9.41 10.74
C LYS A 127 5.90 -8.42 11.80
N ALA A 128 7.17 -8.03 11.75
CA ALA A 128 7.76 -7.05 12.66
C ALA A 128 7.15 -5.66 12.46
N LYS A 129 6.97 -5.23 11.20
CA LYS A 129 6.28 -3.98 10.86
C LYS A 129 4.83 -4.02 11.32
N GLU A 130 4.09 -5.08 11.03
CA GLU A 130 2.70 -5.24 11.47
C GLU A 130 2.58 -5.21 12.99
N ARG A 131 3.49 -5.90 13.70
CA ARG A 131 3.54 -5.87 15.18
C ARG A 131 3.81 -4.46 15.68
N TYR A 132 4.76 -3.74 15.07
CA TYR A 132 5.04 -2.35 15.43
C TYR A 132 3.82 -1.46 15.20
N MET A 133 3.18 -1.55 14.03
CA MET A 133 1.97 -0.80 13.70
C MET A 133 0.83 -1.14 14.66
N LYS A 134 0.62 -2.42 14.97
CA LYS A 134 -0.39 -2.87 15.94
C LYS A 134 -0.11 -2.32 17.34
N MET A 135 1.14 -2.32 17.80
CA MET A 135 1.52 -1.76 19.09
C MET A 135 1.39 -0.23 19.11
N HIS A 136 1.64 0.44 17.99
CA HIS A 136 1.47 1.89 17.85
C HIS A 136 -0.01 2.28 17.89
N LEU A 137 -0.86 1.60 17.12
CA LEU A 137 -2.31 1.76 17.16
C LEU A 137 -2.90 1.45 18.54
N ALA A 138 -2.36 0.43 19.22
CA ALA A 138 -2.75 0.12 20.60
C ALA A 138 -2.26 1.15 21.63
N GLY A 139 -1.54 2.21 21.22
CA GLY A 139 -1.05 3.23 22.14
C GLY A 139 0.08 2.75 23.04
N LYS A 140 0.78 1.66 22.68
CA LYS A 140 1.82 1.07 23.54
C LYS A 140 3.23 1.59 23.24
N THR A 141 3.46 2.14 22.04
CA THR A 141 4.70 2.83 21.69
C THR A 141 4.81 4.14 22.47
N GLU A 142 6.03 4.58 22.77
CA GLU A 142 6.25 5.82 23.54
C GLU A 142 5.66 7.04 22.85
N GLN A 143 5.73 7.10 21.52
CA GLN A 143 5.11 8.16 20.72
C GLN A 143 3.59 8.19 20.91
N ALA A 144 2.91 7.06 20.73
CA ALA A 144 1.47 7.01 20.87
C ALA A 144 1.02 7.25 22.33
N LYS A 145 1.81 6.81 23.32
CA LYS A 145 1.58 7.15 24.73
C LYS A 145 1.67 8.66 24.98
N ALA A 146 2.69 9.32 24.42
CA ALA A 146 2.86 10.77 24.55
C ALA A 146 1.70 11.53 23.90
N ASP A 147 1.25 11.10 22.72
CA ASP A 147 0.10 11.69 22.04
C ASP A 147 -1.20 11.49 22.84
N LEU A 148 -1.44 10.29 23.38
CA LEU A 148 -2.58 10.04 24.25
C LEU A 148 -2.52 10.87 25.54
N ALA A 149 -1.34 11.01 26.15
CA ALA A 149 -1.14 11.85 27.33
C ALA A 149 -1.42 13.33 27.00
N ARG A 150 -0.96 13.82 25.85
CA ARG A 150 -1.24 15.18 25.38
C ARG A 150 -2.74 15.39 25.17
N LEU A 151 -3.43 14.45 24.54
CA LEU A 151 -4.88 14.52 24.36
C LEU A 151 -5.62 14.47 25.71
N ALA A 152 -5.16 13.67 26.67
CA ALA A 152 -5.73 13.62 28.01
C ALA A 152 -5.60 14.95 28.76
N ILE A 153 -4.45 15.63 28.63
CA ILE A 153 -4.25 16.98 29.21
C ILE A 153 -5.25 17.97 28.60
N ILE A 154 -5.42 17.97 27.28
CA ILE A 154 -6.39 18.87 26.61
C ILE A 154 -7.81 18.57 27.07
N ARG A 155 -8.19 17.30 27.18
CA ARG A 155 -9.51 16.91 27.70
C ARG A 155 -9.73 17.42 29.11
N LYS A 156 -8.76 17.23 30.02
CA LYS A 156 -8.81 17.76 31.39
C LYS A 156 -8.94 19.27 31.42
N GLN A 157 -8.14 19.99 30.63
CA GLN A 157 -8.23 21.46 30.56
C GLN A 157 -9.59 21.93 30.05
N ARG A 158 -10.19 21.24 29.08
CA ARG A 158 -11.52 21.56 28.57
C ARG A 158 -12.61 21.28 29.60
N GLU A 159 -12.52 20.15 30.28
CA GLU A 159 -13.46 19.77 31.34
C GLU A 159 -13.36 20.73 32.53
N GLU A 160 -12.15 21.05 32.99
CA GLU A 160 -11.92 22.03 34.06
C GLU A 160 -12.39 23.43 33.67
N ALA A 161 -12.18 23.86 32.42
CA ALA A 161 -12.69 25.13 31.93
C ALA A 161 -14.23 25.15 31.86
N ALA A 162 -14.84 24.06 31.39
CA ALA A 162 -16.30 23.91 31.36
C ALA A 162 -16.88 23.92 32.78
N ARG A 163 -16.27 23.17 33.69
CA ARG A 163 -16.65 23.12 35.11
C ARG A 163 -16.51 24.48 35.78
N LYS A 164 -15.37 25.18 35.60
CA LYS A 164 -15.18 26.54 36.13
C LYS A 164 -16.23 27.52 35.58
N LYS A 165 -16.55 27.43 34.28
CA LYS A 165 -17.58 28.27 33.67
C LYS A 165 -18.98 27.96 34.21
N GLU A 166 -19.28 26.70 34.49
CA GLU A 166 -20.56 26.29 35.10
C GLU A 166 -20.66 26.75 36.55
N GLU A 167 -19.60 26.61 37.35
CA GLU A 167 -19.54 27.08 38.74
C GLU A 167 -19.67 28.61 38.81
N GLU A 168 -18.97 29.36 37.95
CA GLU A 168 -19.11 30.82 37.86
C GLU A 168 -20.52 31.23 37.41
N ARG A 169 -21.12 30.51 36.46
CA ARG A 169 -22.50 30.76 36.03
C ARG A 169 -23.48 30.51 37.17
N LYS A 170 -23.36 29.40 37.90
CA LYS A 170 -24.20 29.09 39.06
C LYS A 170 -24.06 30.14 40.16
N ALA A 171 -22.84 30.57 40.48
CA ALA A 171 -22.62 31.63 41.48
C ALA A 171 -23.25 32.97 41.05
N LYS A 172 -23.16 33.33 39.76
CA LYS A 172 -23.82 34.54 39.23
C LYS A 172 -25.34 34.43 39.24
N ASP A 173 -25.88 33.27 38.87
CA ASP A 173 -27.32 33.02 38.88
C ASP A 173 -27.86 33.04 40.32
N GLU A 174 -27.16 32.45 41.29
CA GLU A 174 -27.48 32.52 42.71
C GLU A 174 -27.41 33.95 43.26
N ALA A 175 -26.36 34.72 42.92
CA ALA A 175 -26.25 36.12 43.29
C ALA A 175 -27.37 36.97 42.66
N ALA A 176 -27.72 36.72 41.40
CA ALA A 176 -28.83 37.40 40.72
C ALA A 176 -30.18 37.04 41.34
N MET A 177 -30.40 35.77 41.72
CA MET A 177 -31.63 35.33 42.40
C MET A 177 -31.72 35.89 43.82
N ALA A 178 -30.59 35.94 44.55
CA ALA A 178 -30.52 36.58 45.87
C ALA A 178 -30.80 38.08 45.77
N GLY A 179 -30.24 38.78 44.78
CA GLY A 179 -30.51 40.19 44.51
C GLY A 179 -31.98 40.45 44.17
N LYS A 180 -32.58 39.64 43.28
CA LYS A 180 -34.02 39.70 42.96
C LYS A 180 -34.90 39.44 44.18
N ARG A 181 -34.52 38.48 45.04
CA ARG A 181 -35.24 38.14 46.27
C ARG A 181 -35.17 39.25 47.31
N LEU A 182 -34.01 39.91 47.46
CA LEU A 182 -33.87 41.08 48.32
C LEU A 182 -34.70 42.26 47.78
N GLN A 183 -34.70 42.46 46.47
CA GLN A 183 -35.48 43.52 45.83
C GLN A 183 -37.00 43.30 46.01
N SER A 184 -37.50 42.07 45.84
CA SER A 184 -38.91 41.77 46.06
C SER A 184 -39.34 41.90 47.52
N LEU A 185 -38.47 41.53 48.47
CA LEU A 185 -38.72 41.74 49.90
C LEU A 185 -38.75 43.24 50.28
N SER A 186 -37.97 44.07 49.59
CA SER A 186 -37.97 45.53 49.83
C SER A 186 -39.19 46.25 49.28
N LEU A 187 -39.83 45.71 48.23
CA LEU A 187 -41.04 46.29 47.62
C LEU A 187 -42.34 45.94 48.35
N ASN A 188 -42.32 44.91 49.20
CA ASN A 188 -43.49 44.41 49.94
C ASN A 188 -43.55 44.92 51.39
N LYS A 189 -42.78 45.96 51.74
CA LYS A 189 -42.72 46.56 53.08
C LYS A 189 -43.02 48.04 53.00
#